data_AF-A0A3R7W1T0-F1
#
_entry.id   AF-A0A3R7W1T0-F1
#
_cell.length_a   1.000
_cell.length_b   1.000
_cell.length_c   1.000
_cell.angle_alpha   90.00
_cell.angle_beta   90.00
_cell.angle_gamma   90.00
#
_symmetry.space_group_name_H-M   'P 1'
#
loop_
_entity.id
_entity.type
_entity.pdbx_description
1 polymer ?
#
loop_
_entity_poly.entity_id
_entity_poly.type
_entity_poly.pdbx_seq_one_letter_code
_entity_poly.pdbx_strand_id
1 'polypeptide(L)' 'MVRLQVVKILIKEAEHLMDYLSLVVIEINSSDGCVSVHEDTPEPLFSKIASNLEQPKAKKVSKVPSPVPTAMNI' A
#
# COMPACT_ATOMS: atom_id res chain seq x y z
N MET A 1 27.38 31.52 -7.14
CA MET A 1 27.66 30.42 -8.09
C MET A 1 27.31 29.05 -7.51
N VAL A 2 27.76 28.70 -6.30
CA VAL A 2 27.49 27.39 -5.65
C VAL A 2 26.01 27.10 -5.37
N ARG A 3 25.22 28.07 -4.91
CA ARG A 3 23.79 27.87 -4.61
C ARG A 3 22.99 27.34 -5.81
N LEU A 4 23.28 27.83 -7.02
CA LEU A 4 22.60 27.37 -8.22
C LEU A 4 22.95 25.92 -8.57
N GLN A 5 24.19 25.48 -8.29
CA GLN A 5 24.60 24.09 -8.50
C GLN A 5 23.88 23.15 -7.53
N VAL A 6 23.78 23.54 -6.26
CA VAL A 6 23.04 22.76 -5.24
C VAL A 6 21.56 22.63 -5.63
N VAL A 7 20.92 23.74 -6.02
CA VAL A 7 19.51 23.73 -6.44
C VAL A 7 19.29 22.80 -7.65
N LYS A 8 20.18 22.85 -8.65
CA LYS A 8 20.09 21.96 -9.82
C LYS A 8 20.22 20.48 -9.47
N ILE A 9 21.12 20.14 -8.54
CA ILE A 9 21.29 18.76 -8.09
C ILE A 9 20.00 18.28 -7.40
N LEU A 10 19.45 19.08 -6.49
CA LEU A 10 18.22 18.71 -5.78
C LEU A 10 17.02 18.52 -6.72
N ILE A 11 16.87 19.39 -7.72
CA ILE A 11 15.82 19.25 -8.74
C ILE A 11 15.99 17.93 -9.50
N LYS A 12 17.22 17.64 -9.95
CA LYS A 12 17.49 16.42 -10.72
C LYS A 12 17.25 15.14 -9.91
N GLU A 13 17.65 15.13 -8.63
CA GLU A 13 17.37 13.99 -7.74
C GLU A 13 15.87 13.83 -7.48
N ALA A 14 15.12 14.94 -7.37
CA ALA A 14 13.68 14.88 -7.24
C ALA A 14 13.00 14.34 -8.52
N GLU A 15 13.45 14.78 -9.70
CA GLU A 15 12.98 14.25 -10.99
C GLU A 15 13.24 12.74 -11.09
N HIS A 16 14.47 12.30 -10.80
CA HIS A 16 14.80 10.87 -10.77
C HIS A 16 13.92 10.10 -9.77
N LEU A 17 13.66 10.65 -8.58
CA LEU A 17 12.79 10.02 -7.59
C LEU A 17 11.36 9.87 -8.11
N MET A 18 10.83 10.90 -8.77
CA MET A 18 9.49 10.85 -9.37
C MET A 18 9.41 9.79 -10.47
N ASP A 19 10.45 9.65 -11.29
CA ASP A 19 10.54 8.60 -12.30
C ASP A 19 10.49 7.21 -11.65
N TYR A 20 11.21 6.99 -10.54
CA TYR A 20 11.16 5.71 -9.81
C TYR A 20 9.80 5.44 -9.18
N LEU A 21 9.15 6.44 -8.60
CA LEU A 21 7.82 6.29 -8.01
C LEU A 21 6.77 5.94 -9.07
N SER A 22 6.93 6.42 -10.30
CA SER A 22 6.03 6.09 -11.41
C SER A 22 6.01 4.59 -11.76
N LEU A 23 7.04 3.85 -11.36
CA LEU A 23 7.16 2.40 -11.57
C LEU A 23 6.50 1.58 -10.47
N VAL A 24 6.07 2.21 -9.37
CA VAL A 24 5.45 1.53 -8.22
C VAL A 24 3.94 1.53 -8.41
N VAL A 25 3.36 0.33 -8.50
CA VAL A 25 1.92 0.15 -8.58
C VAL A 25 1.43 -0.39 -7.24
N ILE A 26 0.49 0.33 -6.62
CA ILE A 26 -0.14 -0.05 -5.36
C ILE A 26 -1.50 -0.66 -5.65
N GLU A 27 -1.74 -1.83 -5.07
CA GLU A 27 -3.02 -2.51 -5.11
C GLU A 27 -3.74 -2.36 -3.77
N ILE A 28 -5.05 -2.15 -3.83
CA ILE A 28 -5.91 -2.13 -2.66
C ILE A 28 -6.93 -3.25 -2.84
N ASN A 29 -6.87 -4.24 -1.96
CA ASN A 29 -7.85 -5.31 -1.93
C ASN A 29 -9.20 -4.73 -1.48
N SER A 30 -10.16 -4.71 -2.38
CA SER A 30 -11.49 -4.12 -2.13
C SER A 30 -12.31 -4.84 -1.06
N SER A 31 -11.97 -6.09 -0.72
CA SER A 31 -12.73 -6.90 0.24
C SER A 31 -12.40 -6.59 1.71
N ASP A 32 -11.14 -6.29 2.00
CA ASP A 32 -10.64 -6.05 3.36
C ASP A 32 -9.92 -4.69 3.52
N GLY A 33 -9.68 -3.99 2.41
CA GLY A 33 -8.97 -2.71 2.35
C GLY A 33 -7.46 -2.85 2.45
N CYS A 34 -6.90 -4.07 2.49
CA CYS A 34 -5.46 -4.30 2.62
C CYS A 34 -4.71 -3.75 1.41
N VAL A 35 -3.51 -3.25 1.65
CA VAL A 35 -2.69 -2.56 0.64
C VAL A 35 -1.45 -3.40 0.34
N SER A 36 -1.17 -3.65 -0.94
CA SER A 36 0.00 -4.39 -1.41
C SER A 36 0.68 -3.67 -2.57
N VAL A 37 1.91 -4.07 -2.88
CA VAL A 37 2.61 -3.63 -4.11
C VAL A 37 2.32 -4.67 -5.19
N HIS A 38 1.94 -4.23 -6.39
CA HIS A 38 1.73 -5.13 -7.53
C HIS A 38 3.05 -5.77 -7.96
N GLU A 39 2.99 -7.00 -8.45
CA GLU A 39 4.12 -7.77 -8.97
C GLU A 39 4.79 -7.14 -10.20
N ASP A 40 4.17 -6.12 -10.81
CA ASP A 40 4.69 -5.41 -11.98
C ASP A 40 5.73 -4.35 -11.56
N THR A 41 5.76 -4.01 -10.27
CA THR A 41 6.78 -3.13 -9.72
C THR A 41 8.14 -3.84 -9.78
N PRO A 42 9.16 -3.26 -10.43
CA PRO A 42 10.44 -3.93 -10.61
C PRO A 42 11.26 -4.02 -9.31
N GLU A 43 12.14 -5.01 -9.22
CA GLU A 43 13.16 -5.06 -8.17
C GLU A 43 14.25 -4.00 -8.38
N PRO A 44 14.84 -3.42 -7.31
CA PRO A 44 14.65 -3.76 -5.90
C PRO A 44 13.50 -2.99 -5.22
N LEU A 45 12.70 -2.23 -5.97
CA LEU A 45 11.65 -1.37 -5.39
C LEU A 45 10.55 -2.21 -4.74
N PHE A 46 10.14 -3.30 -5.39
CA PHE A 46 9.16 -4.23 -4.85
C PHE A 46 9.55 -4.71 -3.44
N SER A 47 10.70 -5.36 -3.31
CA SER A 47 11.16 -5.93 -2.03
C SER A 47 11.33 -4.88 -0.92
N LYS A 48 11.81 -3.68 -1.28
CA LYS A 48 11.96 -2.57 -0.33
C LYS A 48 10.64 -2.01 0.17
N ILE A 49 9.62 -1.93 -0.68
CA ILE A 49 8.37 -1.22 -0.36
C ILE A 49 7.32 -2.17 0.21
N ALA A 50 7.19 -3.38 -0.34
CA ALA A 50 6.12 -4.31 0.00
C ALA A 50 6.05 -4.65 1.50
N SER A 51 7.21 -4.71 2.17
CA SER A 51 7.30 -5.01 3.61
C SER A 51 7.03 -3.82 4.53
N ASN A 52 6.95 -2.59 3.99
CA ASN A 52 6.87 -1.34 4.75
C ASN A 52 5.51 -0.63 4.62
N LEU A 53 4.55 -1.22 3.91
CA LEU A 53 3.22 -0.63 3.76
C LEU A 53 2.39 -0.80 5.04
N GLU A 54 1.92 0.32 5.60
CA GLU A 54 0.98 0.31 6.71
C GLU A 54 -0.37 -0.28 6.28
N GLN A 55 -0.86 -1.26 7.03
CA GLN A 55 -2.14 -1.90 6.77
C GLN A 55 -3.28 -1.20 7.55
N PRO A 56 -4.51 -1.20 7.02
CA PRO A 56 -5.66 -0.73 7.78
C PRO A 56 -5.77 -1.50 9.11
N LYS A 57 -5.97 -0.77 10.21
CA LYS A 57 -6.31 -1.40 11.50
C LYS A 57 -7.65 -2.08 11.32
N ALA A 58 -7.65 -3.40 11.21
CA ALA A 58 -8.87 -4.18 11.11
C ALA A 58 -9.87 -3.68 12.16
N LYS A 59 -11.00 -3.11 11.72
CA LYS A 59 -12.17 -3.05 12.60
C LYS A 59 -12.46 -4.51 12.89
N LYS A 60 -12.15 -4.97 14.10
CA LYS A 60 -12.63 -6.27 14.57
C LYS A 60 -14.14 -6.23 14.40
N VAL A 61 -14.65 -6.81 13.31
CA VAL A 61 -16.05 -7.15 13.22
C VAL A 61 -16.19 -8.22 14.28
N SER A 62 -16.61 -7.79 15.47
CA SER A 62 -17.18 -8.65 16.48
C SER A 62 -18.10 -9.61 15.72
N LYS A 63 -17.72 -10.90 15.68
CA LYS A 63 -18.64 -11.94 15.24
C LYS A 63 -19.82 -11.86 16.19
N VAL A 64 -20.84 -11.10 15.83
CA VAL A 64 -22.16 -11.23 16.43
C VAL A 64 -22.52 -12.70 16.20
N PRO A 65 -22.79 -13.49 17.26
CA PRO A 65 -23.19 -14.87 17.07
C PRO A 65 -24.46 -14.87 16.21
N SER A 66 -24.42 -15.59 15.09
CA SER A 66 -25.61 -15.78 14.26
C SER A 66 -26.74 -16.35 15.13
N PRO A 67 -27.96 -15.80 15.08
CA PRO A 67 -29.07 -16.36 15.84
C PRO A 67 -29.31 -17.79 15.35
N VAL A 68 -29.19 -18.75 16.26
CA VAL A 68 -29.49 -20.17 16.03
C VAL A 68 -30.94 -20.27 15.57
N PRO A 69 -31.25 -20.91 14.42
CA PRO A 69 -32.64 -21.16 14.07
C PRO A 69 -33.18 -22.24 15.02
N THR A 70 -34.06 -21.85 15.93
CA THR A 70 -34.86 -22.79 16.71
C THR A 70 -35.78 -23.53 15.75
N ALA A 71 -35.44 -24.77 15.42
CA ALA A 71 -36.39 -25.71 14.84
C ALA A 71 -37.43 -26.04 15.92
N MET A 72 -38.59 -25.38 15.87
CA MET A 72 -39.82 -25.93 16.43
C MET A 72 -40.31 -27.00 15.46
N ASN A 73 -40.53 -28.22 15.94
CA ASN A 73 -41.70 -29.00 15.53
C ASN A 73 -42.08 -30.05 16.58
N ILE A 74 -43.39 -30.22 16.64
CA ILE A 74 -44.30 -30.90 17.57
C ILE A 74 -44.11 -32.42 17.57
#